data_AF-A0AAW2CM47-F1
#
_entry.id   AF-A0AAW2CM47-F1
#
_cell.length_a   1.000
_cell.length_b   1.000
_cell.length_c   1.000
_cell.angle_alpha   90.00
_cell.angle_beta   90.00
_cell.angle_gamma   90.00
#
_symmetry.space_group_name_H-M   'P 1'
#
loop_
_entity.id
_entity.type
_entity.pdbx_description
1 polymer ?
#
loop_
_entity_poly.entity_id
_entity_poly.type
_entity_poly.pdbx_seq_one_letter_code
_entity_poly.pdbx_strand_id
1 'polypeptide(L)' 'MSLLFPKEFALGAHVMTDQRLEGMIAIITGGASGIGEATVRLFVKHGARVVIADIKDEAGLILAKSLPH' A
#
# COMPACT_ATOMS: atom_id res chain seq x y z
N MET A 1 30.14 7.04 -30.25
CA MET A 1 30.26 5.86 -29.36
C MET A 1 29.48 6.16 -28.09
N SER A 2 28.16 5.98 -28.15
CA SER A 2 27.27 6.04 -27.00
C SER A 2 26.71 4.62 -26.83
N LEU A 3 26.97 4.05 -25.67
CA LEU A 3 26.59 2.71 -25.28
C LEU A 3 25.08 2.52 -25.44
N LEU A 4 24.68 1.69 -26.40
CA LEU A 4 23.35 1.10 -26.42
C LEU A 4 23.34 0.04 -25.32
N PHE A 5 22.85 0.39 -24.14
CA PHE A 5 22.62 -0.62 -23.10
C PHE A 5 21.57 -1.61 -23.63
N PRO A 6 21.89 -2.92 -23.69
CA PRO A 6 20.93 -3.93 -24.13
C PRO A 6 19.74 -3.97 -23.18
N LYS A 7 18.53 -3.95 -23.75
CA LYS A 7 17.26 -4.04 -22.99
C LYS A 7 17.16 -5.33 -22.16
N GLU A 8 18.00 -6.32 -22.46
CA GLU A 8 18.10 -7.57 -21.69
C GLU A 8 18.55 -7.37 -20.23
N PHE A 9 19.32 -6.32 -19.92
CA PHE A 9 19.79 -6.07 -18.56
C PHE A 9 18.68 -5.59 -17.60
N ALA A 10 17.54 -5.14 -18.14
CA ALA A 10 16.38 -4.74 -17.34
C ALA A 10 15.52 -5.93 -16.88
N LEU A 11 15.68 -7.12 -17.47
CA LEU A 11 14.87 -8.30 -17.11
C LEU A 11 15.35 -9.04 -15.85
N GLY A 12 16.53 -8.68 -15.32
CA GLY A 12 17.14 -9.28 -14.14
C GLY A 12 16.85 -8.56 -12.82
N ALA A 13 16.28 -7.35 -12.87
CA ALA A 13 15.64 -6.75 -11.72
C ALA A 13 14.20 -7.24 -11.74
N HIS A 14 13.80 -8.10 -10.78
CA HIS A 14 12.39 -8.20 -10.45
C HIS A 14 11.88 -6.77 -10.33
N VAL A 15 11.01 -6.35 -11.24
CA VAL A 15 10.40 -5.01 -11.21
C VAL A 15 9.88 -4.87 -9.79
N MET A 16 10.46 -3.95 -9.01
CA MET A 16 9.92 -3.59 -7.72
C MET A 16 8.63 -2.84 -8.00
N THR A 17 7.59 -3.59 -8.38
CA THR A 17 6.25 -3.06 -8.50
C THR A 17 5.90 -2.62 -7.09
N ASP A 18 5.67 -1.33 -6.91
CA ASP A 18 5.32 -0.69 -5.63
C ASP A 18 3.94 -1.17 -5.09
N GLN A 19 3.44 -2.30 -5.60
CA GLN A 19 2.14 -2.93 -5.39
C GLN A 19 2.30 -4.37 -4.85
N ARG A 20 3.13 -4.55 -3.82
CA ARG A 20 3.43 -5.87 -3.23
C ARG A 20 2.20 -6.59 -2.66
N LEU A 21 1.10 -5.88 -2.45
CA LEU A 21 -0.14 -6.38 -1.85
C LEU A 21 -1.34 -6.24 -2.81
N GLU A 22 -1.10 -6.05 -4.11
CA GLU A 22 -2.14 -5.94 -5.12
C GLU A 22 -3.14 -7.11 -5.02
N GLY A 23 -4.43 -6.79 -5.02
CA GLY A 23 -5.51 -7.78 -4.95
C GLY A 23 -5.72 -8.42 -3.58
N MET A 24 -4.92 -8.07 -2.56
CA MET A 24 -5.09 -8.59 -1.20
C MET A 24 -6.11 -7.77 -0.41
N ILE A 25 -6.80 -8.44 0.53
CA ILE A 25 -7.65 -7.79 1.53
C ILE A 25 -7.00 -7.94 2.90
N ALA A 26 -6.79 -6.82 3.60
CA ALA A 26 -6.19 -6.79 4.93
C ALA A 26 -7.15 -6.20 5.96
N ILE A 27 -7.21 -6.80 7.16
CA ILE A 27 -7.92 -6.25 8.31
C ILE A 27 -6.87 -5.72 9.29
N ILE A 28 -6.98 -4.45 9.66
CA ILE A 28 -6.04 -3.82 10.59
C ILE A 28 -6.81 -3.34 11.83
N THR A 29 -6.55 -3.97 12.97
CA THR A 29 -7.10 -3.58 14.28
C THR A 29 -6.30 -2.44 14.89
N GLY A 30 -6.97 -1.50 15.57
CA GLY A 30 -6.32 -0.26 16.03
C GLY A 30 -5.91 0.65 14.86
N GLY A 31 -6.56 0.49 13.70
CA GLY A 31 -6.14 1.07 12.42
C GLY A 31 -6.37 2.58 12.29
N ALA A 32 -7.05 3.22 13.24
CA ALA A 32 -7.44 4.62 13.11
C ALA A 32 -6.38 5.61 13.63
N SER A 33 -5.26 5.14 14.21
CA SER A 33 -4.19 6.03 14.70
C SER A 33 -2.82 5.34 14.81
N GLY A 34 -1.77 6.14 15.00
CA GLY A 34 -0.43 5.65 15.31
C GLY A 34 0.11 4.63 14.29
N ILE A 35 0.61 3.49 14.79
CA ILE A 35 1.15 2.41 13.95
C ILE A 35 0.07 1.79 13.06
N GLY A 36 -1.16 1.66 13.56
CA GLY A 36 -2.26 1.09 12.79
C GLY A 36 -2.59 1.95 11.57
N GLU A 37 -2.71 3.26 11.75
CA GLU A 37 -2.91 4.20 10.63
C GLU A 37 -1.75 4.16 9.63
N ALA A 38 -0.51 4.18 10.12
CA ALA A 38 0.67 4.09 9.25
C ALA A 38 0.65 2.81 8.42
N THR A 39 0.22 1.69 9.02
CA THR A 39 0.08 0.39 8.34
C THR A 39 -1.03 0.43 7.30
N VAL A 40 -2.20 1.00 7.61
CA VAL A 40 -3.30 1.19 6.67
C VAL A 40 -2.83 1.95 5.42
N ARG A 41 -2.15 3.09 5.62
CA ARG A 41 -1.64 3.92 4.52
C ARG A 41 -0.62 3.17 3.67
N LEU A 42 0.30 2.45 4.30
CA LEU A 42 1.32 1.66 3.60
C LEU A 42 0.70 0.51 2.80
N PHE A 43 -0.31 -0.17 3.36
CA PHE A 43 -0.98 -1.29 2.71
C PHE A 43 -1.78 -0.83 1.50
N VAL A 44 -2.53 0.26 1.63
CA VAL A 44 -3.24 0.88 0.50
C VAL A 44 -2.26 1.33 -0.57
N LYS A 45 -1.14 1.95 -0.20
CA LYS A 45 -0.08 2.33 -1.17
C LYS A 45 0.41 1.11 -1.97
N HIS A 46 0.47 -0.06 -1.34
CA HIS A 46 0.89 -1.31 -1.96
C HIS A 46 -0.25 -2.12 -2.62
N GLY A 47 -1.43 -1.53 -2.82
CA GLY A 47 -2.51 -2.12 -3.62
C GLY A 47 -3.48 -3.01 -2.83
N ALA A 48 -3.36 -3.03 -1.51
CA ALA A 48 -4.30 -3.76 -0.67
C ALA A 48 -5.61 -2.99 -0.52
N ARG A 49 -6.72 -3.72 -0.49
CA ARG A 49 -7.97 -3.22 0.08
C ARG A 49 -7.93 -3.43 1.58
N VAL A 50 -8.17 -2.36 2.35
CA VAL A 50 -7.98 -2.39 3.81
C VAL A 50 -9.31 -2.17 4.53
N VAL A 51 -9.59 -3.03 5.52
CA VAL A 51 -10.63 -2.82 6.54
C VAL A 51 -9.97 -2.23 7.78
N ILE A 52 -10.40 -1.03 8.16
CA ILE A 52 -9.95 -0.35 9.38
C ILE A 52 -10.89 -0.78 10.51
N ALA A 53 -10.38 -1.57 11.46
CA ALA A 53 -11.11 -1.96 12.66
C ALA A 53 -10.54 -1.18 13.86
N ASP A 54 -11.33 -0.31 14.46
CA ASP A 54 -10.93 0.49 15.61
C ASP A 54 -12.17 0.81 16.47
N ILE A 55 -11.97 1.10 17.75
CA ILE A 55 -13.04 1.58 18.62
C ILE A 55 -13.39 3.06 18.33
N LYS A 56 -12.48 3.79 17.68
CA LYS A 56 -12.67 5.20 17.28
C LYS A 56 -13.29 5.28 15.90
N ASP A 57 -14.56 4.91 15.77
CA ASP A 57 -15.27 4.84 14.49
C ASP A 57 -15.13 6.10 13.64
N GLU A 58 -15.30 7.29 14.24
CA GLU A 58 -15.21 8.56 13.52
C GLU A 58 -13.81 8.80 12.92
N ALA A 59 -12.75 8.51 13.68
CA ALA A 59 -11.38 8.62 13.18
C ALA A 59 -11.12 7.60 12.06
N GLY A 60 -11.62 6.37 12.20
CA GLY A 60 -11.55 5.34 11.16
C GLY A 60 -12.25 5.76 9.87
N LEU A 61 -13.44 6.37 9.97
CA LEU A 61 -14.20 6.88 8.82
C LEU A 61 -13.51 8.06 8.14
N ILE A 62 -12.95 9.00 8.91
CA ILE A 62 -12.17 10.13 8.38
C ILE A 62 -10.94 9.60 7.62
N LEU A 63 -10.21 8.66 8.22
CA LEU A 63 -9.05 8.04 7.59
C LEU A 63 -9.45 7.33 6.29
N ALA A 64 -10.49 6.49 6.31
CA ALA A 64 -10.99 5.78 5.13
C ALA A 64 -11.33 6.73 3.96
N LYS A 65 -11.99 7.86 4.25
CA LYS A 65 -12.34 8.88 3.25
C LYS A 65 -11.11 9.62 2.68
N SER A 66 -9.99 9.62 3.40
CA SER A 66 -8.74 10.26 2.95
C SER A 66 -7.88 9.38 2.05
N LEU A 67 -8.22 8.10 1.90
CA LEU A 67 -7.44 7.11 1.14
C LEU A 67 -7.99 6.97 -0.29
N PRO A 68 -7.14 6.64 -1.28
CA PRO A 68 -7.61 6.29 -2.61
C PRO A 68 -8.49 5.03 -2.58
N HIS A 69 -9.44 4.94 -3.51
CA HIS A 69 -10.39 3.83 -3.66
C HIS A 69 -9.93 2.83 -4.70
#